data_AF-A0A955DSS8-F1
#
_entry.id   AF-A0A955DSS8-F1
#
_cell.length_a   1.000
_cell.length_b   1.000
_cell.length_c   1.000
_cell.angle_alpha   90.00
_cell.angle_beta   90.00
_cell.angle_gamma   90.00
#
_symmetry.space_group_name_H-M   'P 1'
#
loop_
_entity.id
_entity.type
_entity.pdbx_description
1 polymer ?
#
loop_
_entity_poly.entity_id
_entity_poly.type
_entity_poly.pdbx_seq_one_letter_code
_entity_poly.pdbx_strand_id
1 'polypeptide(L)'
;NEQGIPLTTTHSNIHYHLALALYLQGRYAEALEVHDAGRPFGEGNDDQKVSRAYWRYRAMRELGRDADARAVLDEVLRPDMTIIENHAYLACLEAYRSGDLDTTLADESPILGATFRYGIAAEHLADGERDRAIELLQDITSDRNAWPAFGFIAAETMLDRLR
;
A
#
# COMPACT_ATOMS: atom_id res chain seq x y z
N ASN A 1 -13.01 -12.57 -7.10
CA ASN A 1 -14.22 -12.12 -6.37
C ASN A 1 -15.42 -13.04 -6.64
N GLU A 2 -16.39 -13.03 -5.71
CA GLU A 2 -17.65 -13.78 -5.80
C GLU A 2 -18.57 -13.33 -6.93
N GLN A 3 -18.32 -12.14 -7.50
CA GLN A 3 -19.11 -11.50 -8.56
C GLN A 3 -18.67 -11.92 -9.98
N GLY A 4 -17.57 -12.67 -10.11
CA GLY A 4 -17.04 -13.10 -11.41
C GLY A 4 -16.47 -11.98 -12.29
N ILE A 5 -16.23 -10.79 -11.73
CA ILE A 5 -15.74 -9.62 -12.47
C ILE A 5 -14.20 -9.71 -12.59
N PRO A 6 -13.62 -9.76 -13.80
CA PRO A 6 -12.17 -9.75 -13.95
C PRO A 6 -11.60 -8.40 -13.50
N LEU A 7 -10.85 -8.41 -12.39
CA LEU A 7 -10.29 -7.18 -11.85
C LEU A 7 -8.91 -6.84 -12.41
N THR A 8 -8.25 -7.72 -13.15
CA THR A 8 -6.90 -7.49 -13.70
C THR A 8 -6.71 -8.21 -15.04
N THR A 9 -5.63 -7.87 -15.75
CA THR A 9 -5.10 -8.62 -16.90
C THR A 9 -3.77 -9.26 -16.53
N THR A 10 -3.32 -10.30 -17.24
CA THR A 10 -2.00 -10.90 -17.01
C THR A 10 -0.87 -9.86 -17.06
N HIS A 11 -0.88 -8.97 -18.07
CA HIS A 11 0.14 -7.92 -18.19
C HIS A 11 0.10 -6.92 -17.02
N SER A 12 -1.09 -6.47 -16.59
CA SER A 12 -1.19 -5.54 -15.45
C SER A 12 -0.77 -6.20 -14.14
N ASN A 13 -1.06 -7.50 -13.98
CA ASN A 13 -0.69 -8.26 -12.78
C ASN A 13 0.83 -8.49 -12.69
N ILE A 14 1.50 -8.78 -13.82
CA ILE A 14 2.96 -8.91 -13.88
C ILE A 14 3.63 -7.60 -13.45
N HIS A 15 3.21 -6.46 -14.01
CA HIS A 15 3.78 -5.16 -13.63
C HIS A 15 3.53 -4.82 -12.17
N TYR A 16 2.32 -5.09 -11.66
CA TYR A 16 1.97 -4.86 -10.26
C TYR A 16 2.89 -5.65 -9.32
N HIS A 17 3.02 -6.97 -9.54
CA HIS A 17 3.84 -7.81 -8.66
C HIS A 17 5.33 -7.55 -8.81
N LEU A 18 5.81 -7.17 -10.00
CA LEU A 18 7.20 -6.75 -10.19
C LEU A 18 7.52 -5.49 -9.39
N ALA A 19 6.67 -4.46 -9.49
CA ALA A 19 6.85 -3.21 -8.74
C ALA A 19 6.77 -3.45 -7.22
N LEU A 20 5.83 -4.28 -6.77
CA LEU A 20 5.73 -4.68 -5.37
C LEU A 20 7.00 -5.41 -4.89
N ALA A 21 7.51 -6.37 -5.67
CA ALA A 21 8.74 -7.07 -5.30
C ALA A 21 9.94 -6.11 -5.19
N LEU A 22 10.06 -5.14 -6.11
CA LEU A 22 11.08 -4.09 -6.05
C LEU A 22 10.92 -3.22 -4.79
N TYR A 23 9.69 -2.80 -4.47
CA TYR A 23 9.39 -2.07 -3.25
C TYR A 23 9.80 -2.86 -1.99
N LEU A 24 9.43 -4.13 -1.92
CA LEU A 24 9.77 -5.04 -0.82
C LEU A 24 11.27 -5.29 -0.70
N GLN A 25 12.06 -5.00 -1.74
CA GLN A 25 13.52 -5.02 -1.73
C GLN A 25 14.15 -3.67 -1.33
N GLY A 26 13.36 -2.61 -1.16
CA GLY A 26 13.85 -1.26 -0.91
C GLY A 26 14.29 -0.53 -2.17
N ARG A 27 13.98 -1.08 -3.35
CA ARG A 27 14.33 -0.54 -4.67
C ARG A 27 13.21 0.38 -5.16
N TYR A 28 12.95 1.43 -4.39
CA TYR A 28 11.75 2.28 -4.54
C TYR A 28 11.71 3.03 -5.88
N ALA A 29 12.86 3.55 -6.35
CA ALA A 29 12.94 4.24 -7.63
C ALA A 29 12.59 3.30 -8.80
N GLU A 30 13.15 2.08 -8.78
CA GLU A 30 12.87 1.07 -9.80
C GLU A 30 11.42 0.58 -9.74
N ALA A 31 10.83 0.48 -8.54
CA ALA A 31 9.41 0.19 -8.39
C ALA A 31 8.52 1.25 -9.06
N LEU A 32 8.88 2.53 -8.94
CA LEU A 32 8.18 3.62 -9.63
C LEU A 32 8.36 3.55 -11.14
N GLU A 33 9.57 3.26 -11.65
CA GLU A 33 9.83 3.08 -13.08
C GLU A 33 8.98 1.96 -13.68
N VAL A 34 8.87 0.81 -13.00
CA VAL A 34 8.01 -0.30 -13.43
C VAL A 34 6.54 0.11 -13.41
N HIS A 35 6.12 0.88 -12.41
CA HIS A 35 4.79 1.44 -12.43
C HIS A 35 4.59 2.38 -13.62
N ASP A 36 5.52 3.28 -13.94
CA ASP A 36 5.37 4.24 -15.04
C ASP A 36 5.44 3.58 -16.44
N ALA A 37 6.21 2.49 -16.58
CA ALA A 37 6.29 1.71 -17.82
C ALA A 37 5.05 0.84 -18.10
N GLY A 38 4.24 0.59 -17.08
CA GLY A 38 3.00 -0.16 -17.21
C GLY A 38 1.91 0.63 -17.94
N ARG A 39 0.68 0.09 -17.90
CA ARG A 39 -0.53 0.79 -18.37
C ARG A 39 -0.60 2.21 -17.76
N PRO A 40 -1.10 3.25 -18.46
CA PRO A 40 -1.30 4.57 -17.86
C PRO A 40 -2.07 4.50 -16.53
N PHE A 41 -1.73 5.36 -15.56
CA PHE A 41 -2.28 5.30 -14.20
C PHE A 41 -3.80 5.49 -14.14
N GLY A 42 -4.35 6.34 -15.00
CA GLY A 42 -5.79 6.60 -15.09
C GLY A 42 -6.64 5.46 -15.70
N GLU A 43 -6.02 4.42 -16.26
CA GLU A 43 -6.72 3.30 -16.87
C GLU A 43 -6.85 2.09 -15.91
N GLY A 44 -7.93 1.32 -16.06
CA GLY A 44 -8.26 0.18 -15.18
C GLY A 44 -9.49 0.46 -14.32
N ASN A 45 -9.93 -0.55 -13.57
CA ASN A 45 -10.98 -0.40 -12.56
C ASN A 45 -10.43 0.25 -11.27
N ASP A 46 -11.32 0.61 -10.36
CA ASP A 46 -10.92 1.33 -9.14
C ASP A 46 -10.05 0.48 -8.21
N ASP A 47 -10.27 -0.84 -8.12
CA ASP A 47 -9.38 -1.76 -7.40
C ASP A 47 -7.93 -1.69 -7.88
N GLN A 48 -7.70 -1.69 -9.19
CA GLN A 48 -6.35 -1.55 -9.77
C GLN A 48 -5.76 -0.17 -9.45
N LYS A 49 -6.58 0.87 -9.52
CA LYS A 49 -6.15 2.25 -9.27
C LYS A 49 -5.70 2.43 -7.83
N VAL A 50 -6.50 2.01 -6.84
CA VAL A 50 -6.13 2.18 -5.42
C VAL A 50 -4.93 1.34 -5.03
N SER A 51 -4.84 0.09 -5.48
CA SER A 51 -3.69 -0.78 -5.15
C SER A 51 -2.39 -0.24 -5.73
N ARG A 52 -2.41 0.25 -6.98
CA ARG A 52 -1.24 0.87 -7.60
C ARG A 52 -0.90 2.22 -6.97
N ALA A 53 -1.90 3.05 -6.67
CA ALA A 53 -1.71 4.34 -6.02
C ALA A 53 -1.04 4.17 -4.65
N TYR A 54 -1.48 3.19 -3.87
CA TYR A 54 -0.91 2.86 -2.58
C TYR A 54 0.59 2.57 -2.67
N TRP A 55 1.02 1.62 -3.51
CA TRP A 55 2.44 1.28 -3.61
C TRP A 55 3.29 2.40 -4.22
N ARG A 56 2.75 3.18 -5.17
CA ARG A 56 3.41 4.39 -5.68
C ARG A 56 3.59 5.44 -4.59
N TYR A 57 2.53 5.75 -3.84
CA TYR A 57 2.57 6.68 -2.72
C TYR A 57 3.64 6.25 -1.72
N ARG A 58 3.63 4.97 -1.31
CA ARG A 58 4.62 4.43 -0.40
C ARG A 58 6.04 4.60 -0.94
N ALA A 59 6.30 4.19 -2.18
CA ALA A 59 7.62 4.32 -2.79
C ALA A 59 8.09 5.78 -2.87
N MET A 60 7.18 6.73 -3.14
CA MET A 60 7.50 8.15 -3.16
C MET A 60 7.84 8.68 -1.77
N ARG A 61 7.12 8.27 -0.71
CA ARG A 61 7.42 8.67 0.67
C ARG A 61 8.78 8.16 1.13
N GLU A 62 9.13 6.91 0.81
CA GLU A 62 10.47 6.36 1.12
C GLU A 62 11.61 7.11 0.38
N LEU A 63 11.30 7.76 -0.74
CA LEU A 63 12.24 8.59 -1.50
C LEU A 63 12.23 10.07 -1.08
N GLY A 64 11.43 10.46 -0.09
CA GLY A 64 11.24 11.87 0.31
C GLY A 64 10.54 12.72 -0.75
N ARG A 65 9.79 12.10 -1.67
CA ARG A 65 9.06 12.77 -2.76
C ARG A 65 7.63 13.13 -2.33
N ASP A 66 7.51 13.91 -1.27
CA ASP A 66 6.22 14.15 -0.58
C ASP A 66 5.18 14.86 -1.46
N ALA A 67 5.63 15.81 -2.29
CA ALA A 67 4.76 16.51 -3.23
C ALA A 67 4.16 15.56 -4.27
N ASP A 68 4.97 14.63 -4.80
CA ASP A 68 4.51 13.63 -5.77
C ASP A 68 3.57 12.63 -5.12
N ALA A 69 3.89 12.20 -3.89
CA ALA A 69 3.04 11.31 -3.10
C ALA A 69 1.65 11.95 -2.88
N ARG A 70 1.60 13.24 -2.51
CA ARG A 70 0.32 13.96 -2.34
C ARG A 70 -0.45 14.05 -3.66
N ALA A 71 0.22 14.36 -4.77
CA ALA A 71 -0.43 14.46 -6.07
C ALA A 71 -1.11 13.15 -6.50
N VAL A 72 -0.52 11.99 -6.19
CA VAL A 72 -1.13 10.67 -6.45
C VAL A 72 -2.46 10.50 -5.70
N LEU A 73 -2.58 11.02 -4.46
CA LEU A 73 -3.83 10.94 -3.70
C LEU A 73 -4.94 11.75 -4.37
N ASP A 74 -4.60 12.96 -4.82
CA ASP A 74 -5.55 13.87 -5.48
C ASP A 74 -6.01 13.32 -6.84
N GLU A 75 -5.14 12.61 -7.55
CA GLU A 75 -5.47 11.95 -8.82
C GLU A 75 -6.38 10.73 -8.63
N VAL A 76 -6.12 9.91 -7.60
CA VAL A 76 -6.78 8.61 -7.46
C VAL A 76 -8.12 8.69 -6.74
N LEU A 77 -8.24 9.48 -5.67
CA LEU A 77 -9.37 9.46 -4.76
C LEU A 77 -10.57 10.24 -5.32
N ARG A 78 -11.68 9.55 -5.54
CA ARG A 78 -12.94 10.13 -6.02
C ARG A 78 -14.13 9.62 -5.19
N PRO A 79 -15.22 10.41 -5.03
CA PRO A 79 -16.37 10.01 -4.21
C PRO A 79 -17.14 8.79 -4.73
N ASP A 80 -17.02 8.45 -6.01
CA ASP A 80 -17.83 7.45 -6.72
C ASP A 80 -17.04 6.18 -7.06
N MET A 81 -15.98 5.88 -6.30
CA MET A 81 -15.16 4.69 -6.52
C MET A 81 -15.89 3.40 -6.15
N THR A 82 -15.78 2.39 -7.01
CA THR A 82 -16.31 1.05 -6.77
C THR A 82 -15.18 0.08 -6.47
N ILE A 83 -14.97 -0.23 -5.19
CA ILE A 83 -13.97 -1.20 -4.72
C ILE A 83 -14.62 -2.54 -4.41
N ILE A 84 -14.00 -3.63 -4.85
CA ILE A 84 -14.50 -5.01 -4.65
C ILE A 84 -13.56 -5.82 -3.75
N GLU A 85 -12.25 -5.69 -3.88
CA GLU A 85 -11.25 -6.50 -3.13
C GLU A 85 -10.24 -5.62 -2.36
N ASN A 86 -9.90 -4.44 -2.87
CA ASN A 86 -8.77 -3.64 -2.41
C ASN A 86 -9.12 -2.55 -1.37
N HIS A 87 -10.08 -2.84 -0.47
CA HIS A 87 -10.58 -1.88 0.52
C HIS A 87 -9.50 -1.35 1.46
N ALA A 88 -8.57 -2.21 1.92
CA ALA A 88 -7.48 -1.79 2.81
C ALA A 88 -6.56 -0.74 2.16
N TYR A 89 -6.34 -0.82 0.84
CA TYR A 89 -5.55 0.19 0.14
C TYR A 89 -6.29 1.52 0.06
N LEU A 90 -7.60 1.50 -0.22
CA LEU A 90 -8.41 2.72 -0.21
C LEU A 90 -8.36 3.39 1.18
N ALA A 91 -8.57 2.62 2.25
CA ALA A 91 -8.53 3.12 3.62
C ALA A 91 -7.18 3.78 3.96
N CYS A 92 -6.06 3.17 3.56
CA CYS A 92 -4.73 3.79 3.70
C CYS A 92 -4.65 5.14 2.98
N LEU A 93 -5.08 5.21 1.73
CA LEU A 93 -5.00 6.44 0.93
C LEU A 93 -5.89 7.55 1.51
N GLU A 94 -7.05 7.19 2.04
CA GLU A 94 -7.95 8.13 2.73
C GLU A 94 -7.32 8.65 4.02
N ALA A 95 -6.74 7.76 4.83
CA ALA A 95 -5.98 8.11 6.04
C ALA A 95 -4.81 9.06 5.72
N TYR A 96 -4.06 8.80 4.65
CA TYR A 96 -2.97 9.67 4.21
C TYR A 96 -3.45 11.04 3.75
N ARG A 97 -4.64 11.13 3.15
CA ARG A 97 -5.23 12.40 2.71
C ARG A 97 -5.76 13.21 3.89
N SER A 98 -6.42 12.57 4.84
CA SER A 98 -6.99 13.24 6.02
C SER A 98 -5.94 13.56 7.08
N GLY A 99 -4.86 12.79 7.14
CA GLY A 99 -3.92 12.78 8.27
C GLY A 99 -4.44 12.02 9.48
N ASP A 100 -5.60 11.36 9.37
CA ASP A 100 -6.16 10.51 10.42
C ASP A 100 -5.60 9.10 10.28
N LEU A 101 -4.58 8.80 11.10
CA LEU A 101 -3.85 7.54 11.07
C LEU A 101 -4.37 6.53 12.11
N ASP A 102 -5.64 6.65 12.54
CA ASP A 102 -6.22 5.71 13.50
C ASP A 102 -6.29 4.27 12.93
N THR A 103 -5.62 3.35 13.63
CA THR A 103 -5.54 1.94 13.27
C THR A 103 -6.75 1.14 13.75
N THR A 104 -7.70 1.70 14.50
CA THR A 104 -8.91 0.99 14.97
C THR A 104 -9.78 0.47 13.81
N LEU A 105 -9.65 1.05 12.62
CA LEU A 105 -10.30 0.57 11.39
C LEU A 105 -9.74 -0.78 10.88
N ALA A 106 -8.66 -1.30 11.46
CA ALA A 106 -7.98 -2.52 11.01
C ALA A 106 -8.69 -3.84 11.39
N ASP A 107 -9.79 -3.79 12.14
CA ASP A 107 -10.35 -4.95 12.85
C ASP A 107 -11.26 -5.86 12.00
N GLU A 108 -11.37 -5.62 10.70
CA GLU A 108 -12.29 -6.40 9.83
C GLU A 108 -11.78 -7.80 9.46
N SER A 109 -10.46 -7.98 9.35
CA SER A 109 -9.83 -9.25 8.94
C SER A 109 -8.32 -9.22 9.20
N PRO A 110 -7.66 -10.34 9.57
CA PRO A 110 -6.21 -10.38 9.72
C PRO A 110 -5.43 -9.89 8.48
N ILE A 111 -5.90 -10.23 7.27
CA ILE A 111 -5.22 -9.88 6.01
C ILE A 111 -5.37 -8.38 5.69
N LEU A 112 -6.60 -7.87 5.79
CA LEU A 112 -6.88 -6.45 5.54
C LEU A 112 -6.24 -5.58 6.61
N GLY A 113 -6.36 -5.99 7.87
CA GLY A 113 -5.77 -5.31 9.01
C GLY A 113 -4.25 -5.22 8.94
N ALA A 114 -3.56 -6.28 8.52
CA ALA A 114 -2.11 -6.22 8.32
C ALA A 114 -1.69 -5.26 7.21
N THR A 115 -2.46 -5.17 6.12
CA THR A 115 -2.19 -4.20 5.04
C THR A 115 -2.38 -2.77 5.52
N PHE A 116 -3.47 -2.50 6.25
CA PHE A 116 -3.77 -1.17 6.79
C PHE A 116 -2.75 -0.76 7.85
N ARG A 117 -2.51 -1.60 8.87
CA ARG A 117 -1.52 -1.34 9.93
C ARG A 117 -0.12 -1.13 9.37
N TYR A 118 0.28 -1.89 8.35
CA TYR A 118 1.57 -1.67 7.69
C TYR A 118 1.62 -0.29 7.02
N GLY A 119 0.56 0.10 6.32
CA GLY A 119 0.45 1.43 5.71
C GLY A 119 0.60 2.57 6.72
N ILE A 120 -0.01 2.42 7.91
CA ILE A 120 0.10 3.41 8.98
C ILE A 120 1.50 3.41 9.61
N ALA A 121 2.05 2.23 9.91
CA ALA A 121 3.40 2.11 10.47
C ALA A 121 4.45 2.76 9.57
N ALA A 122 4.33 2.57 8.26
CA ALA A 122 5.23 3.15 7.29
C ALA A 122 5.07 4.69 7.19
N GLU A 123 3.88 5.24 7.46
CA GLU A 123 3.69 6.70 7.53
C GLU A 123 4.34 7.29 8.78
N HIS A 124 4.11 6.67 9.95
CA HIS A 124 4.80 7.03 11.19
C HIS A 124 6.33 7.03 11.02
N LEU A 125 6.87 6.03 10.31
CA LEU A 125 8.31 5.97 10.06
C LEU A 125 8.79 7.12 9.18
N ALA A 126 8.05 7.47 8.12
CA ALA A 126 8.37 8.58 7.23
C ALA A 126 8.33 9.94 7.96
N ASP A 127 7.47 10.08 8.97
CA ASP A 127 7.36 11.27 9.82
C ASP A 127 8.35 11.26 11.00
N GLY A 128 9.22 10.24 11.10
CA GLY A 128 10.26 10.14 12.13
C GLY A 128 9.79 9.52 13.45
N GLU A 129 8.55 9.05 13.54
CA GLU A 129 7.94 8.40 14.70
C GLU A 129 8.34 6.91 14.78
N ARG A 130 9.65 6.67 14.84
CA ARG A 130 10.26 5.34 14.70
C ARG A 130 9.73 4.31 15.69
N ASP A 131 9.62 4.66 16.98
CA ASP A 131 9.22 3.70 18.01
C ASP A 131 7.77 3.23 17.79
N ARG A 132 6.89 4.15 17.39
CA ARG A 132 5.49 3.86 17.05
C ARG A 132 5.38 2.96 15.82
N ALA A 133 6.18 3.25 14.79
CA ALA A 133 6.26 2.42 13.61
C ALA A 133 6.72 0.99 13.96
N ILE A 134 7.79 0.85 14.74
CA ILE A 134 8.33 -0.47 15.13
C ILE A 134 7.30 -1.28 15.92
N GLU A 135 6.57 -0.66 16.85
CA GLU A 135 5.50 -1.31 17.63
C GLU A 135 4.45 -1.94 16.70
N LEU A 136 3.94 -1.17 15.74
CA LEU A 136 2.95 -1.66 14.78
C LEU A 136 3.50 -2.76 13.87
N LEU A 137 4.74 -2.64 13.39
CA LEU A 137 5.36 -3.66 12.54
C LEU A 137 5.55 -4.98 13.30
N GLN A 138 5.91 -4.92 14.58
CA GLN A 138 6.05 -6.10 15.44
C GLN A 138 4.70 -6.75 15.74
N ASP A 139 3.65 -5.95 15.96
CA ASP A 139 2.28 -6.44 16.11
C ASP A 139 1.83 -7.23 14.87
N ILE A 140 2.00 -6.65 13.68
CA ILE A 140 1.65 -7.30 12.40
C ILE A 140 2.36 -8.64 12.26
N THR A 141 3.68 -8.67 12.49
CA THR A 141 4.51 -9.87 12.26
C THR A 141 4.31 -10.96 13.31
N SER A 142 3.67 -10.63 14.43
CA SER A 142 3.31 -11.58 15.49
C SER A 142 2.03 -12.38 15.17
N ASP A 143 1.11 -11.84 14.37
CA ASP A 143 -0.10 -12.57 13.94
C ASP A 143 0.16 -13.41 12.68
N ARG A 144 0.40 -14.70 12.86
CA ARG A 144 0.66 -15.62 11.74
C ARG A 144 -0.53 -15.79 10.79
N ASN A 145 -1.76 -15.45 11.19
CA ASN A 145 -2.92 -15.52 10.30
C ASN A 145 -2.90 -14.43 9.23
N ALA A 146 -2.13 -13.36 9.45
CA ALA A 146 -1.94 -12.29 8.49
C ALA A 146 -0.87 -12.58 7.43
N TRP A 147 -0.12 -13.68 7.54
CA TRP A 147 1.01 -14.02 6.66
C TRP A 147 0.73 -13.89 5.15
N PRO A 148 -0.47 -14.22 4.62
CA PRO A 148 -0.76 -14.04 3.19
C PRO A 148 -0.82 -12.58 2.73
N ALA A 149 -0.90 -11.61 3.64
CA ALA A 149 -0.98 -10.20 3.29
C ALA A 149 0.36 -9.67 2.80
N PHE A 150 0.36 -8.89 1.72
CA PHE A 150 1.56 -8.16 1.31
C PHE A 150 2.03 -7.17 2.38
N GLY A 151 1.11 -6.60 3.16
CA GLY A 151 1.46 -5.79 4.32
C GLY A 151 2.26 -6.54 5.40
N PHE A 152 2.01 -7.83 5.59
CA PHE A 152 2.79 -8.66 6.50
C PHE A 152 4.23 -8.82 6.02
N ILE A 153 4.42 -9.19 4.75
CA ILE A 153 5.75 -9.32 4.13
C ILE A 153 6.48 -7.98 4.15
N ALA A 154 5.78 -6.89 3.82
CA ALA A 154 6.34 -5.55 3.86
C ALA A 154 6.81 -5.18 5.28
N ALA A 155 6.02 -5.52 6.31
CA ALA A 155 6.39 -5.30 7.69
C ALA A 155 7.65 -6.09 8.10
N GLU A 156 7.76 -7.37 7.71
CA GLU A 156 8.97 -8.18 7.95
C GLU A 156 10.20 -7.53 7.30
N THR A 157 10.11 -7.14 6.03
CA THR A 157 11.26 -6.54 5.32
C THR A 157 11.63 -5.16 5.89
N MET A 158 10.65 -4.38 6.36
CA MET A 158 10.90 -3.08 6.97
C MET A 158 11.59 -3.22 8.33
N LEU A 159 11.13 -4.15 9.18
CA LEU A 159 11.80 -4.48 10.43
C LEU A 159 13.24 -4.92 10.22
N ASP A 160 13.51 -5.72 9.18
CA ASP A 160 14.87 -6.18 8.88
C ASP A 160 15.81 -5.02 8.52
N ARG A 161 15.33 -4.02 7.75
CA ARG A 161 16.09 -2.82 7.41
C ARG A 161 16.33 -1.87 8.59
N LEU A 162 15.49 -1.94 9.61
CA LEU A 162 15.59 -1.08 10.80
C LEU A 162 16.55 -1.62 11.86
N ARG A 163 17.09 -2.84 11.68
CA ARG A 163 18.12 -3.42 12.55
C ARG A 163 19.49 -2.81 12.27
#